data_AF-A0A661FS06-F1
#
_entry.id   AF-A0A661FS06-F1
#
_cell.length_a   1.000
_cell.length_b   1.000
_cell.length_c   1.000
_cell.angle_alpha   90.00
_cell.angle_beta   90.00
_cell.angle_gamma   90.00
#
_symmetry.space_group_name_H-M   'P 1'
#
loop_
_entity.id
_entity.type
_entity.pdbx_description
1 polymer ?
#
loop_
_entity_poly.entity_id
_entity_poly.type
_entity_poly.pdbx_seq_one_letter_code
_entity_poly.pdbx_strand_id
1 'polypeptide(L)'
;MLILVSGSHAQERQSGQTFGSPDTVENTIAADIETWDDFRQHLIDQYGLTVSADYTAVLLSANETLTDDTGAGGVARLYGTYDLFDVENGTLVWKFEHRHAYGDTSPFDFSLGQIGYVGL
;
A
#
# COMPACT_ATOMS: atom_id res chain seq x y z
N MET A 1 4.21 0.92 20.39
CA MET A 1 2.77 0.68 20.65
C MET A 1 1.99 1.57 19.70
N LEU A 2 1.60 1.04 18.54
CA LEU A 2 0.76 1.70 17.56
C LEU A 2 -0.61 1.03 17.67
N ILE A 3 -1.62 1.80 18.07
CA ILE A 3 -2.99 1.32 18.22
C ILE A 3 -3.58 1.22 16.81
N LEU A 4 -3.80 -0.01 16.34
CA LEU A 4 -4.66 -0.28 15.19
C LEU A 4 -6.11 -0.11 15.67
N VAL A 5 -6.76 0.97 15.23
CA VAL A 5 -8.22 1.04 15.27
C VAL A 5 -8.71 0.20 14.10
N SER A 6 -9.07 -1.05 14.37
CA SER A 6 -9.93 -1.84 13.47
C SER A 6 -11.33 -1.23 13.53
N GLY A 7 -11.56 -0.20 12.71
CA GLY A 7 -12.89 0.24 12.37
C GLY A 7 -13.45 -0.71 11.33
N SER A 8 -14.17 -1.75 11.76
CA SER A 8 -15.11 -2.46 10.90
C SER A 8 -16.24 -1.49 10.54
N HIS A 9 -15.98 -0.62 9.57
CA HIS A 9 -17.03 0.08 8.86
C HIS A 9 -17.43 -0.82 7.70
N ALA A 10 -18.35 -1.75 7.97
CA ALA A 10 -19.37 -2.05 6.97
C ALA A 10 -20.15 -0.73 6.80
N GLN A 11 -19.58 0.16 5.99
CA GLN A 11 -20.25 1.37 5.58
C GLN A 11 -21.32 0.89 4.63
N GLU A 12 -22.54 0.76 5.14
CA GLU A 12 -23.75 0.56 4.34
C GLU A 12 -23.79 1.73 3.36
N ARG A 13 -23.17 1.54 2.19
CA ARG A 13 -23.23 2.47 1.08
C ARG A 13 -24.70 2.42 0.66
N GLN A 14 -25.47 3.41 1.11
CA GLN A 14 -26.77 3.71 0.51
C GLN A 14 -26.59 3.59 -0.99
N SER A 15 -27.38 2.72 -1.63
CA SER A 15 -27.39 2.52 -3.08
C SER A 15 -27.38 3.90 -3.74
N GLY A 16 -26.21 4.32 -4.20
CA GLY A 16 -26.00 5.66 -4.70
C GLY A 16 -26.93 5.84 -5.88
N GLN A 17 -27.73 6.91 -5.88
CA GLN A 17 -28.53 7.24 -7.05
C GLN A 17 -27.60 7.27 -8.26
N THR A 18 -27.77 6.31 -9.15
CA THR A 18 -26.95 6.15 -10.35
C THR A 18 -27.35 7.28 -11.29
N PHE A 19 -26.51 8.32 -11.40
CA PHE A 19 -26.77 9.45 -12.28
C PHE A 19 -26.06 9.23 -13.62
N GLY A 20 -26.82 9.21 -14.72
CA GLY A 20 -26.29 9.01 -16.08
C GLY A 20 -26.36 7.57 -16.58
N SER A 21 -25.70 7.30 -17.71
CA SER A 21 -25.61 5.94 -18.28
C SER A 21 -24.66 5.05 -17.46
N PRO A 22 -24.78 3.71 -17.54
CA PRO A 22 -23.88 2.78 -16.84
C PRO A 22 -22.38 3.04 -17.09
N ASP A 23 -22.05 3.58 -18.27
CA ASP A 23 -20.67 3.82 -18.72
C ASP A 23 -20.07 5.16 -18.24
N THR A 24 -20.71 5.88 -17.32
CA THR A 24 -20.06 7.06 -16.70
C THR A 24 -18.89 6.60 -15.82
N VAL A 25 -17.89 7.46 -15.67
CA VAL A 25 -16.68 7.18 -14.88
C VAL A 25 -17.06 6.82 -13.44
N GLU A 26 -18.02 7.52 -12.85
CA GLU A 26 -18.46 7.30 -11.47
C GLU A 26 -19.11 5.93 -11.30
N ASN A 27 -19.96 5.53 -12.26
CA ASN A 27 -20.64 4.24 -12.23
C ASN A 27 -19.66 3.08 -12.47
N THR A 28 -18.70 3.28 -13.38
CA THR A 28 -17.65 2.28 -13.66
C THR A 28 -16.72 2.11 -12.47
N ILE A 29 -16.26 3.21 -11.85
CA ILE A 29 -15.44 3.16 -10.63
C ILE A 29 -16.19 2.47 -9.48
N ALA A 30 -17.48 2.77 -9.30
CA ALA A 30 -18.30 2.12 -8.27
C ALA A 30 -18.38 0.60 -8.50
N ALA A 31 -18.67 0.17 -9.73
CA ALA A 31 -18.72 -1.25 -10.09
C ALA A 31 -17.36 -1.96 -9.94
N ASP A 32 -16.26 -1.29 -10.30
CA ASP A 32 -14.90 -1.82 -10.14
C ASP A 32 -14.53 -1.99 -8.65
N ILE A 33 -14.93 -1.05 -7.80
CA ILE A 33 -14.73 -1.14 -6.34
C ILE A 33 -15.52 -2.32 -5.76
N GLU A 34 -16.79 -2.49 -6.13
CA GLU A 34 -17.61 -3.62 -5.67
C GLU A 34 -16.99 -4.96 -6.11
N THR A 35 -16.60 -5.08 -7.38
CA THR A 35 -15.96 -6.29 -7.92
C THR A 35 -14.67 -6.64 -7.16
N TRP A 36 -13.90 -5.62 -6.80
CA TRP A 36 -12.66 -5.79 -6.05
C TRP A 36 -12.87 -6.18 -4.59
N ASP A 37 -13.88 -5.61 -3.94
CA ASP A 37 -14.24 -5.97 -2.56
C ASP A 37 -14.80 -7.39 -2.48
N ASP A 38 -15.61 -7.81 -3.46
CA ASP A 38 -16.10 -9.20 -3.57
C ASP A 38 -14.94 -10.20 -3.74
N PHE A 39 -13.98 -9.87 -4.61
CA PHE A 39 -12.77 -10.68 -4.79
C PHE A 39 -11.97 -10.81 -3.50
N ARG A 40 -11.78 -9.72 -2.76
CA ARG A 40 -11.07 -9.73 -1.47
C ARG A 40 -11.80 -10.56 -0.43
N GLN A 41 -13.12 -10.41 -0.33
CA GLN A 41 -13.93 -11.18 0.59
C GLN A 41 -13.86 -12.67 0.27
N HIS A 42 -13.88 -13.03 -1.02
CA HIS A 42 -13.71 -14.41 -1.45
C HIS A 42 -12.37 -15.01 -1.02
N LEU A 43 -11.26 -14.24 -1.10
CA LEU A 43 -9.95 -14.71 -0.62
C LEU A 43 -9.94 -14.96 0.89
N ILE A 44 -10.61 -14.10 1.66
CA ILE A 44 -10.73 -14.23 3.11
C ILE A 44 -11.59 -15.46 3.44
N ASP A 45 -12.77 -15.58 2.85
CA ASP A 45 -13.73 -16.63 3.20
C ASP A 45 -13.26 -18.03 2.79
N GLN A 46 -12.54 -18.15 1.67
CA GLN A 46 -12.07 -19.44 1.17
C GLN A 46 -10.69 -19.84 1.69
N TYR A 47 -9.81 -18.86 1.89
CA TYR A 47 -8.40 -19.13 2.16
C TYR A 47 -7.87 -18.45 3.42
N GLY A 48 -8.66 -17.66 4.15
CA GLY A 48 -8.16 -16.87 5.28
C GLY A 48 -7.07 -15.88 4.87
N LEU A 49 -7.06 -15.45 3.60
CA LEU A 49 -5.97 -14.67 3.02
C LEU A 49 -6.40 -13.22 2.81
N THR A 50 -5.68 -12.29 3.44
CA THR A 50 -5.75 -10.87 3.10
C THR A 50 -4.52 -10.49 2.30
N VAL A 51 -4.71 -9.79 1.18
CA VAL A 51 -3.61 -9.29 0.33
C VAL A 51 -3.77 -7.80 0.09
N SER A 52 -2.67 -7.06 0.17
CA SER A 52 -2.59 -5.64 -0.11
C SER A 52 -1.29 -5.31 -0.84
N ALA A 53 -1.36 -4.26 -1.65
CA ALA A 53 -0.24 -3.78 -2.44
C ALA A 53 -0.20 -2.26 -2.42
N ASP A 54 1.00 -1.69 -2.40
CA ASP A 54 1.17 -0.26 -2.60
C ASP A 54 2.46 0.05 -3.36
N TYR A 55 2.51 1.26 -3.92
CA TYR A 55 3.70 1.83 -4.54
C TYR A 55 3.91 3.24 -4.00
N THR A 56 5.12 3.52 -3.51
CA THR A 56 5.51 4.85 -3.02
C THR A 56 6.72 5.34 -3.81
N ALA A 57 6.65 6.56 -4.34
CA ALA A 57 7.79 7.23 -4.97
C ALA A 57 8.28 8.37 -4.07
N VAL A 58 9.60 8.57 -4.00
CA VAL A 58 10.24 9.61 -3.19
C VAL A 58 11.30 10.32 -4.03
N LEU A 59 11.33 11.65 -3.90
CA LEU A 59 12.41 12.51 -4.39
C LEU A 59 12.92 13.32 -3.20
N LEU A 60 14.22 13.25 -2.96
CA LEU A 60 14.94 14.07 -2.01
C LEU A 60 15.88 14.98 -2.79
N SER A 61 16.02 16.22 -2.32
CA SER A 61 16.99 17.18 -2.84
C SER A 61 17.52 18.03 -1.70
N ALA A 62 18.76 18.46 -1.80
CA ALA A 62 19.38 19.33 -0.82
C ALA A 62 20.29 20.36 -1.50
N ASN A 63 20.43 21.53 -0.86
CA ASN A 63 21.27 22.61 -1.36
C ASN A 63 22.76 22.41 -1.09
N GLU A 64 23.10 21.58 -0.10
CA GLU A 64 24.48 21.27 0.31
C GLU A 64 24.60 19.74 0.45
N THR A 65 25.43 19.12 -0.37
CA THR A 65 25.66 17.67 -0.41
C THR A 65 27.12 17.33 -0.66
N LEU A 66 27.51 16.08 -0.43
CA LEU A 66 28.88 15.62 -0.71
C LEU A 66 29.16 15.42 -2.21
N THR A 67 28.21 14.89 -2.98
CA THR A 67 28.40 14.60 -4.41
C THR A 67 27.10 14.79 -5.21
N ASP A 68 26.07 13.99 -4.95
CA ASP A 68 24.79 14.12 -5.65
C ASP A 68 23.88 15.11 -4.91
N ASP A 69 23.15 15.94 -5.64
CA ASP A 69 22.22 16.95 -5.11
C ASP A 69 20.79 16.41 -4.94
N THR A 70 20.53 15.22 -5.48
CA THR A 70 19.22 14.56 -5.50
C THR A 70 19.32 13.06 -5.28
N GLY A 71 18.28 12.49 -4.67
CA GLY A 71 18.09 11.05 -4.50
C GLY A 71 16.65 10.67 -4.75
N ALA A 72 16.41 9.78 -5.72
CA ALA A 72 15.05 9.46 -6.17
C ALA A 72 14.85 7.96 -6.33
N GLY A 73 13.66 7.47 -5.99
CA GLY A 73 13.37 6.05 -6.12
C GLY A 73 11.95 5.67 -5.73
N GLY A 74 11.63 4.41 -5.98
CA GLY A 74 10.35 3.79 -5.70
C GLY A 74 10.45 2.62 -4.72
N VAL A 75 9.37 2.39 -3.98
CA VAL A 75 9.18 1.22 -3.11
C VAL A 75 7.86 0.56 -3.49
N ALA A 76 7.94 -0.68 -4.00
CA ALA A 76 6.78 -1.54 -4.21
C ALA A 76 6.64 -2.49 -3.00
N ARG A 77 5.43 -2.60 -2.46
CA ARG A 77 5.13 -3.45 -1.30
C ARG A 77 3.97 -4.39 -1.60
N LEU A 78 4.12 -5.65 -1.20
CA LEU A 78 3.07 -6.66 -1.16
C LEU A 78 3.03 -7.23 0.25
N TYR A 79 1.88 -7.18 0.90
CA TYR A 79 1.75 -7.59 2.30
C TYR A 79 0.36 -8.12 2.60
N GLY A 80 0.26 -8.83 3.71
CA GLY A 80 -0.99 -9.50 4.03
C GLY A 80 -0.93 -10.35 5.28
N THR A 81 -2.03 -11.06 5.49
CA THR A 81 -2.19 -12.04 6.55
C THR A 81 -2.70 -13.34 5.97
N TYR A 82 -2.33 -14.45 6.59
CA TYR A 82 -2.87 -15.77 6.31
C TYR A 82 -3.25 -16.42 7.62
N ASP A 83 -4.53 -16.74 7.79
CA ASP A 83 -5.03 -17.46 8.96
C ASP A 83 -4.67 -18.94 8.82
N LEU A 84 -3.82 -19.44 9.71
CA LEU A 84 -3.40 -20.84 9.71
C LEU A 84 -4.59 -21.71 10.10
N PHE A 85 -4.69 -22.91 9.52
CA PHE A 85 -5.83 -23.84 9.66
C PHE A 85 -6.48 -23.79 11.05
N ASP A 86 -7.65 -23.14 11.14
CA ASP A 86 -8.38 -22.78 12.36
C ASP A 86 -7.76 -21.62 13.16
N VAL A 87 -8.58 -20.60 13.47
CA VAL A 87 -8.17 -19.28 14.04
C VAL A 87 -7.41 -19.40 15.37
N GLU A 88 -7.56 -20.55 16.04
CA GLU A 88 -6.84 -20.90 17.27
C GLU A 88 -5.32 -21.14 17.05
N ASN A 89 -4.89 -21.44 15.82
CA ASN A 89 -3.50 -21.75 15.48
C ASN A 89 -2.67 -20.50 15.06
N GLY A 90 -3.29 -19.32 15.05
CA GLY A 90 -2.64 -18.03 14.85
C GLY A 90 -2.56 -17.55 13.40
N THR A 91 -2.19 -16.29 13.23
CA THR A 91 -2.15 -15.60 11.93
C THR A 91 -0.71 -15.36 11.50
N LEU A 92 -0.36 -15.78 10.28
CA LEU A 92 0.90 -15.43 9.64
C LEU A 92 0.79 -14.03 9.03
N VAL A 93 1.58 -13.08 9.52
CA VAL A 93 1.72 -11.75 8.92
C VAL A 93 2.97 -11.72 8.05
N TRP A 94 2.83 -11.27 6.81
CA TRP A 94 3.93 -11.29 5.83
C TRP A 94 4.01 -9.99 5.03
N LYS A 95 5.22 -9.67 4.58
CA LYS A 95 5.52 -8.50 3.75
C LYS A 95 6.72 -8.75 2.84
N PHE A 96 6.57 -8.43 1.56
CA PHE A 96 7.61 -8.32 0.56
C PHE A 96 7.76 -6.86 0.14
N GLU A 97 8.99 -6.39 0.05
CA GLU A 97 9.31 -5.00 -0.27
C GLU A 97 10.44 -4.97 -1.30
N HIS A 98 10.22 -4.29 -2.42
CA HIS A 98 11.23 -4.05 -3.43
C HIS A 98 11.47 -2.54 -3.57
N ARG A 99 12.70 -2.12 -3.27
CA ARG A 99 13.18 -0.75 -3.47
C ARG A 99 14.01 -0.67 -4.75
N HIS A 100 13.83 0.39 -5.53
CA HIS A 100 14.71 0.71 -6.66
C HIS A 100 14.97 2.21 -6.74
N ALA A 101 16.16 2.58 -7.20
CA ALA A 101 16.49 3.97 -7.50
C ALA A 101 16.01 4.34 -8.91
N TYR A 102 15.64 5.60 -9.12
CA TYR A 102 15.35 6.15 -10.45
C TYR A 102 16.59 6.78 -11.10
N GLY A 103 17.61 7.09 -10.32
CA GLY A 103 18.90 7.59 -10.77
C GLY A 103 20.05 6.86 -10.07
N ASP A 104 21.23 7.48 -10.08
CA ASP A 104 22.44 6.87 -9.55
C ASP A 104 22.41 6.71 -8.02
N THR A 105 21.67 7.59 -7.33
CA THR A 105 21.55 7.57 -5.87
C THR A 105 20.10 7.32 -5.43
N SER A 106 19.92 6.26 -4.63
CA SER A 106 18.61 5.95 -4.03
C SER A 106 18.26 6.95 -2.92
N PRO A 107 16.98 7.13 -2.55
CA PRO A 107 16.61 8.01 -1.43
C PRO A 107 17.24 7.60 -0.09
N PHE A 108 17.48 6.30 0.10
CA PHE A 108 18.13 5.78 1.30
C PHE A 108 19.62 6.14 1.31
N ASP A 109 20.31 5.93 0.19
CA ASP A 109 21.74 6.24 0.06
C ASP A 109 21.98 7.75 0.07
N PHE A 110 21.08 8.54 -0.52
CA PHE A 110 21.11 10.00 -0.42
C PHE A 110 21.09 10.47 1.04
N SER A 111 20.14 9.93 1.81
CA SER A 111 19.94 10.32 3.21
C SER A 111 21.13 9.95 4.10
N LEU A 112 21.74 8.78 3.89
CA LEU A 112 22.87 8.31 4.71
C LEU A 112 24.23 8.82 4.23
N GLY A 113 24.41 8.99 2.92
CA GLY A 113 25.69 9.22 2.28
C GLY A 113 25.92 10.63 1.74
N GLN A 114 24.87 11.36 1.35
CA GLN A 114 25.03 12.65 0.66
C GLN A 114 24.79 13.87 1.54
N ILE A 115 23.82 13.80 2.47
CA ILE A 115 23.42 14.95 3.32
C ILE A 115 23.78 14.82 4.79
N GLY A 116 24.40 13.70 5.19
CA GLY A 116 24.70 13.39 6.59
C GLY A 116 23.43 13.10 7.39
N TYR A 117 23.27 11.85 7.81
CA TYR A 117 22.09 11.45 8.57
C TYR A 117 22.19 11.90 10.04
N VAL A 118 21.30 12.81 10.46
CA VAL A 118 21.12 13.16 11.88
C VAL A 118 19.80 12.56 12.38
N GLY A 119 19.86 11.33 12.91
CA GLY A 119 18.87 10.81 13.87
C GLY A 119 17.97 9.65 13.41
N LEU A 120 18.09 8.50 14.08
CA LEU A 120 17.01 7.53 14.28
C LEU A 120 16.23 7.90 15.54
#